data_AF-A0A1N7HYT3-F1
#
_entry.id   AF-A0A1N7HYT3-F1
#
_cell.length_a   1.000
_cell.length_b   1.000
_cell.length_c   1.000
_cell.angle_alpha   90.00
_cell.angle_beta   90.00
_cell.angle_gamma   90.00
#
_symmetry.space_group_name_H-M   'P 1'
#
loop_
_entity.id
_entity.type
_entity.pdbx_description
1 polymer ?
#
loop_
_entity_poly.entity_id
_entity_poly.type
_entity_poly.pdbx_seq_one_letter_code
_entity_poly.pdbx_strand_id
1 'polypeptide(L)'
;MPLLTTTTLAVLYPFLIELAKKGADKIVETSSEKLTSGSISWLKSLFFKDDEPKKALKELINEPENVEKQTAIKTLVENSIEDNPEYENYLNELLDKLPKIENNISNSKNVITGNVNTGGGNFINGDGNQMS
;
A
#
# COMPACT_ATOMS: atom_id res chain seq x y z
N MET A 1 -20.61 2.12 14.33
CA MET A 1 -20.72 1.73 12.90
C MET A 1 -19.31 1.50 12.40
N PRO A 2 -19.00 0.52 11.52
CA PRO A 2 -17.69 0.53 10.90
C PRO A 2 -17.66 1.74 9.95
N LEU A 3 -16.81 2.71 10.26
CA LEU A 3 -16.65 3.94 9.45
C LEU A 3 -15.91 3.62 8.15
N LEU A 4 -15.07 2.57 8.14
CA LEU A 4 -14.24 2.20 6.99
C LEU A 4 -14.80 1.01 6.21
N THR A 5 -14.87 1.17 4.88
CA THR A 5 -15.26 0.11 3.95
C THR A 5 -14.09 -0.83 3.64
N THR A 6 -14.39 -2.05 3.18
CA THR A 6 -13.36 -3.00 2.71
C THR A 6 -12.49 -2.40 1.60
N THR A 7 -13.08 -1.61 0.70
CA THR A 7 -12.36 -0.91 -0.38
C THR A 7 -11.37 0.11 0.16
N THR A 8 -11.77 0.89 1.18
CA THR A 8 -10.88 1.84 1.87
C THR A 8 -9.67 1.13 2.47
N LEU A 9 -9.89 -0.01 3.12
CA LEU A 9 -8.83 -0.78 3.77
C LEU A 9 -7.87 -1.42 2.75
N ALA A 10 -8.39 -1.88 1.60
CA ALA A 10 -7.60 -2.47 0.52
C ALA A 10 -6.61 -1.48 -0.12
N VAL A 11 -6.90 -0.18 -0.08
CA VAL A 11 -5.98 0.89 -0.53
C VAL A 11 -5.04 1.32 0.59
N LEU A 12 -5.57 1.44 1.82
CA LEU A 12 -4.83 1.95 2.96
C LEU A 12 -3.69 1.01 3.41
N TYR A 13 -3.92 -0.30 3.51
CA TYR A 13 -2.90 -1.20 4.05
C TYR A 13 -1.62 -1.30 3.20
N PRO A 14 -1.70 -1.49 1.86
CA PRO A 14 -0.50 -1.50 1.02
C PRO A 14 0.29 -0.20 1.14
N PHE A 15 -0.41 0.94 1.20
CA PHE A 15 0.22 2.24 1.39
C PHE A 15 0.95 2.35 2.74
N LEU A 16 0.29 1.97 3.85
CA LEU A 16 0.92 2.00 5.17
C LEU A 16 2.17 1.11 5.24
N ILE A 17 2.12 -0.06 4.60
CA ILE A 17 3.25 -0.99 4.51
C ILE A 17 4.39 -0.37 3.70
N GLU A 18 4.09 0.23 2.56
CA GLU A 18 5.07 0.91 1.73
C GLU A 18 5.72 2.08 2.50
N LEU A 19 4.90 2.86 3.20
CA LEU A 19 5.33 4.02 4.00
C LEU A 19 6.28 3.61 5.11
N ALA A 20 5.98 2.50 5.80
CA ALA A 20 6.88 1.95 6.78
C ALA A 20 8.20 1.42 6.20
N LYS A 21 8.15 0.78 5.03
CA LYS A 21 9.34 0.22 4.35
C LYS A 21 10.27 1.31 3.80
N LYS A 22 9.70 2.37 3.22
CA LYS A 22 10.45 3.48 2.63
C LYS A 22 10.89 4.53 3.65
N GLY A 23 10.26 4.54 4.83
CA GLY A 23 10.37 5.61 5.81
C GLY A 23 9.41 6.75 5.47
N ALA A 24 8.80 7.33 6.50
CA ALA A 24 7.70 8.28 6.33
C ALA A 24 8.07 9.53 5.51
N ASP A 25 9.34 9.91 5.46
CA ASP A 25 9.82 11.07 4.72
C ASP A 25 9.97 10.84 3.21
N LYS A 26 10.24 9.60 2.77
CA LYS A 26 10.48 9.30 1.34
C LYS A 26 9.20 9.15 0.52
N ILE A 27 8.09 8.82 1.16
CA ILE A 27 6.80 8.64 0.46
C ILE A 27 6.16 9.99 0.09
N VAL A 28 6.40 11.03 0.89
CA VAL A 28 5.99 12.41 0.58
C VAL A 28 6.60 12.89 -0.74
N GLU A 29 7.77 12.39 -1.12
CA GLU A 29 8.42 12.69 -2.40
C GLU A 29 7.91 11.82 -3.57
N THR A 30 7.32 10.65 -3.29
CA THR A 30 6.95 9.67 -4.33
C THR A 30 5.49 9.76 -4.77
N SER A 31 4.59 10.39 -3.99
CA SER A 31 3.24 10.67 -4.47
C SER A 31 3.28 11.84 -5.47
N SER A 32 2.95 11.56 -6.73
CA SER A 32 2.91 12.55 -7.81
C SER A 32 1.99 13.75 -7.52
N GLU A 33 1.05 13.58 -6.59
CA GLU A 33 0.28 14.64 -5.96
C GLU A 33 0.69 14.74 -4.49
N LYS A 34 1.21 15.91 -4.08
CA LYS A 34 1.65 16.14 -2.70
C LYS A 34 0.44 16.02 -1.77
N LEU A 35 0.49 15.07 -0.84
CA LEU A 35 -0.41 15.03 0.31
C LEU A 35 -0.27 16.32 1.12
N THR A 36 -1.36 16.79 1.73
CA THR A 36 -1.27 17.93 2.64
C THR A 36 -0.40 17.58 3.84
N SER A 37 0.24 18.60 4.42
CA SER A 37 0.99 18.45 5.66
C SER A 37 0.11 17.90 6.79
N GLY A 38 -1.18 18.24 6.82
CA GLY A 38 -2.15 17.71 7.79
C GLY A 38 -2.30 16.19 7.68
N SER A 39 -2.54 15.67 6.48
CA SER A 39 -2.66 14.22 6.21
C SER A 39 -1.39 13.45 6.59
N ILE A 40 -0.21 14.00 6.27
CA ILE A 40 1.08 13.40 6.63
C ILE A 40 1.29 13.41 8.14
N SER A 41 1.06 14.54 8.80
CA SER A 41 1.22 14.68 10.25
C SER A 41 0.27 13.77 11.02
N TRP A 42 -0.97 13.63 10.56
CA TRP A 42 -1.95 12.71 11.15
C TRP A 42 -1.51 11.25 11.00
N LEU A 43 -1.10 10.80 9.81
CA LEU A 43 -0.57 9.44 9.63
C LEU A 43 0.66 9.17 10.50
N LYS A 44 1.61 10.11 10.53
CA LYS A 44 2.79 10.01 11.38
C LYS A 44 2.40 9.91 12.84
N SER A 45 1.46 10.73 13.31
CA SER A 45 1.03 10.71 14.72
C SER A 45 0.35 9.38 15.09
N LEU A 46 -0.38 8.76 14.16
CA LEU A 46 -1.02 7.46 14.38
C LEU A 46 -0.01 6.32 14.40
N PHE A 47 0.87 6.26 13.40
CA PHE A 47 1.63 5.05 13.12
C PHE A 47 3.13 5.14 13.32
N PHE A 48 3.67 6.32 13.62
CA PHE A 48 5.10 6.55 13.81
C PHE A 48 5.40 7.18 15.17
N LYS A 49 6.59 6.88 15.69
CA LYS A 49 7.17 7.55 16.85
C LYS A 49 8.67 7.60 16.62
N ASP A 50 9.27 8.79 16.75
CA ASP A 50 10.71 9.00 16.52
C ASP A 50 11.16 8.45 15.15
N ASP A 51 10.35 8.69 14.12
CA ASP A 51 10.49 8.18 12.74
C ASP A 51 10.48 6.65 12.58
N GLU A 52 10.22 5.90 13.64
CA GLU A 52 10.02 4.46 13.60
C GLU A 52 8.53 4.07 13.54
N PRO A 53 8.18 3.01 12.79
CA PRO A 53 6.83 2.45 12.84
C PRO A 53 6.49 1.97 14.27
N LYS A 54 5.29 2.31 14.74
CA LYS A 54 4.74 1.79 15.99
C LYS A 54 4.44 0.29 15.87
N LYS A 55 4.27 -0.37 17.02
CA LYS A 55 4.04 -1.82 17.12
C LYS A 55 2.95 -2.33 16.17
N ALA A 56 1.77 -1.69 16.14
CA ALA A 56 0.67 -2.13 15.28
C ALA A 56 1.05 -2.13 13.79
N LEU A 57 1.76 -1.09 13.33
CA LEU A 57 2.24 -1.02 11.96
C LEU A 57 3.37 -2.03 11.70
N LYS A 58 4.30 -2.23 12.65
CA LYS A 58 5.35 -3.27 12.57
C LYS A 58 4.73 -4.66 12.42
N GLU A 59 3.67 -4.97 13.17
CA GLU A 59 2.96 -6.25 13.08
C GLU A 59 2.22 -6.41 11.75
N LEU A 60 1.57 -5.35 11.25
CA LEU A 60 0.94 -5.38 9.92
C LEU A 60 1.97 -5.64 8.80
N ILE A 61 3.18 -5.06 8.89
CA ILE A 61 4.22 -5.28 7.87
C ILE A 61 4.67 -6.74 7.84
N ASN A 62 4.80 -7.36 9.01
CA ASN A 62 5.26 -8.75 9.14
C ASN A 62 4.18 -9.75 8.70
N GLU A 63 2.92 -9.46 9.04
CA GLU A 63 1.78 -10.33 8.75
C GLU A 63 0.62 -9.52 8.12
N PRO A 64 0.78 -9.06 6.85
CA PRO A 64 -0.17 -8.14 6.22
C PRO A 64 -1.54 -8.75 5.95
N GLU A 65 -1.64 -10.07 5.85
CA GLU A 65 -2.88 -10.81 5.63
C GLU A 65 -3.56 -11.23 6.94
N ASN A 66 -2.93 -10.99 8.09
CA ASN A 66 -3.50 -11.37 9.38
C ASN A 66 -4.66 -10.44 9.75
N VAL A 67 -5.86 -11.02 9.86
CA VAL A 67 -7.12 -10.31 10.12
C VAL A 67 -7.08 -9.53 11.44
N GLU A 68 -6.43 -10.05 12.47
CA GLU A 68 -6.32 -9.37 13.76
C GLU A 68 -5.44 -8.12 13.64
N LYS A 69 -4.33 -8.20 12.90
CA LYS A 69 -3.42 -7.06 12.67
C LYS A 69 -4.08 -5.98 11.82
N GLN A 70 -4.80 -6.38 10.77
CA GLN A 70 -5.63 -5.48 9.98
C GLN A 70 -6.70 -4.80 10.84
N THR A 71 -7.40 -5.56 11.70
CA THR A 71 -8.42 -5.02 12.59
C THR A 71 -7.84 -4.00 13.57
N ALA A 72 -6.63 -4.24 14.12
CA ALA A 72 -5.97 -3.28 14.99
C ALA A 72 -5.70 -1.95 14.29
N ILE A 73 -5.25 -1.98 13.02
CA ILE A 73 -5.01 -0.77 12.22
C ILE A 73 -6.34 -0.06 11.91
N LYS A 74 -7.37 -0.82 11.51
CA LYS A 74 -8.72 -0.29 11.28
C LYS A 74 -9.23 0.46 12.51
N THR A 75 -9.17 -0.15 13.69
CA THR A 75 -9.64 0.47 14.94
C THR A 75 -8.87 1.73 15.28
N LEU A 76 -7.55 1.78 15.04
CA LEU A 76 -6.77 3.01 15.29
C LEU A 76 -7.23 4.17 14.41
N VAL A 77 -7.50 3.91 13.13
CA VAL A 77 -7.99 4.94 12.21
C VAL A 77 -9.39 5.39 12.59
N GLU A 78 -10.30 4.44 12.83
CA GLU A 78 -11.70 4.73 13.22
C GLU A 78 -11.75 5.57 14.50
N ASN A 79 -11.05 5.15 15.56
CA ASN A 79 -11.01 5.89 16.81
C ASN A 79 -10.45 7.30 16.61
N SER A 80 -9.43 7.48 15.76
CA SER A 80 -8.88 8.81 15.50
C SER A 80 -9.89 9.74 14.82
N ILE A 81 -10.70 9.22 13.90
CA ILE A 81 -11.75 9.98 13.21
C ILE A 81 -12.89 10.30 14.18
N GLU A 82 -13.24 9.36 15.07
CA GLU A 82 -14.22 9.60 16.14
C GLU A 82 -13.74 10.70 17.10
N ASP A 83 -12.44 10.73 17.43
CA ASP A 83 -11.84 11.76 18.28
C ASP A 83 -11.76 13.12 17.58
N ASN A 84 -11.47 13.15 16.28
CA ASN A 84 -11.47 14.37 15.47
C ASN A 84 -12.01 14.10 14.05
N PRO A 85 -13.25 14.55 13.73
CA PRO A 85 -13.87 14.36 12.43
C PRO A 85 -13.10 14.95 11.25
N GLU A 86 -12.21 15.93 11.48
CA GLU A 86 -11.36 16.49 10.41
C GLU A 86 -10.48 15.41 9.75
N TYR A 87 -10.10 14.37 10.50
CA TYR A 87 -9.26 13.31 9.99
C TYR A 87 -9.94 12.45 8.93
N GLU A 88 -11.28 12.49 8.83
CA GLU A 88 -12.00 11.89 7.70
C GLU A 88 -11.61 12.56 6.38
N ASN A 89 -11.42 13.90 6.36
CA ASN A 89 -10.97 14.61 5.17
C ASN A 89 -9.54 14.21 4.80
N TYR A 90 -8.66 14.01 5.79
CA TYR A 90 -7.30 13.55 5.56
C TYR A 90 -7.26 12.12 5.01
N LEU A 91 -8.13 11.24 5.50
CA LEU A 91 -8.29 9.91 4.95
C LEU A 91 -8.79 9.95 3.50
N ASN A 92 -9.81 10.74 3.22
CA ASN A 92 -10.35 10.88 1.86
C ASN A 92 -9.30 11.45 0.91
N GLU A 93 -8.51 12.43 1.34
CA GLU A 93 -7.39 12.96 0.57
C GLU A 93 -6.35 11.88 0.26
N LEU A 94 -5.98 11.06 1.25
CA LEU A 94 -5.09 9.93 1.03
C LEU A 94 -5.67 8.99 -0.01
N LEU A 95 -6.92 8.57 0.14
CA LEU A 95 -7.53 7.61 -0.80
C LEU A 95 -7.65 8.14 -2.22
N ASP A 96 -7.82 9.45 -2.40
CA ASP A 96 -7.93 10.10 -3.71
C ASP A 96 -6.55 10.28 -4.38
N LYS A 97 -5.54 10.66 -3.59
CA LYS A 97 -4.18 10.97 -4.08
C LYS A 97 -3.23 9.79 -4.10
N LEU A 98 -3.53 8.74 -3.34
CA LEU A 98 -2.80 7.50 -3.50
C LEU A 98 -3.00 7.07 -4.94
N PRO A 99 -1.91 6.73 -5.67
CA PRO A 99 -2.08 6.14 -6.97
C PRO A 99 -3.05 5.00 -6.74
N LYS A 100 -4.23 5.09 -7.38
CA LYS A 100 -5.17 3.97 -7.38
C LYS A 100 -4.26 2.82 -7.75
N ILE A 101 -4.14 1.86 -6.85
CA ILE A 101 -3.49 0.60 -7.17
C ILE A 101 -4.48 -0.07 -8.13
N GLU A 102 -4.68 0.53 -9.31
CA GLU A 102 -4.78 -0.21 -10.53
C GLU A 102 -3.59 -1.15 -10.39
N ASN A 103 -3.88 -2.43 -10.21
CA ASN A 103 -2.96 -3.50 -10.52
C ASN A 103 -2.61 -3.34 -12.01
N ASN A 104 -1.89 -2.28 -12.36
CA ASN A 104 -1.23 -2.15 -13.61
C ASN A 104 -0.01 -3.04 -13.42
N ILE A 105 -0.26 -4.34 -13.56
CA ILE A 105 0.76 -5.34 -13.81
C ILE A 105 1.34 -5.00 -15.19
N SER A 106 2.07 -3.89 -15.24
CA SER A 106 2.88 -3.44 -16.35
C SER A 106 4.30 -3.79 -15.90
N ASN A 107 4.63 -5.08 -15.98
CA ASN A 107 5.97 -5.70 -15.83
C ASN A 107 5.96 -7.12 -15.21
N SER A 108 4.83 -7.83 -15.10
CA SER A 108 4.93 -9.27 -14.81
C SER A 108 5.51 -9.99 -16.03
N LYS A 109 6.83 -10.22 -16.01
CA LYS A 109 7.44 -11.13 -16.96
C LYS A 109 6.89 -12.53 -16.69
N ASN A 110 6.32 -13.17 -17.71
CA ASN A 110 5.97 -14.57 -17.61
C ASN A 110 7.28 -15.37 -17.49
N VAL A 111 7.49 -16.03 -16.34
CA VAL A 111 8.62 -16.92 -16.11
C VAL A 111 8.14 -18.34 -16.36
N ILE A 112 8.76 -19.02 -17.33
CA ILE A 112 8.49 -20.43 -17.59
C ILE A 112 9.62 -21.23 -16.94
N THR A 113 9.30 -21.97 -15.89
CA THR A 113 10.26 -22.76 -15.10
C THR A 113 10.36 -24.22 -15.57
N GLY A 114 9.77 -24.57 -16.72
CA GLY A 114 9.76 -25.92 -17.28
C GLY A 114 10.30 -25.99 -18.69
N ASN A 115 10.58 -27.21 -19.19
CA ASN A 115 11.03 -27.41 -20.57
C ASN A 115 9.91 -27.04 -21.55
N VAL A 116 10.26 -26.24 -22.56
CA VAL A 116 9.38 -25.90 -23.67
C VAL A 116 9.86 -26.64 -24.91
N ASN A 117 8.96 -27.40 -25.55
CA ASN A 117 9.23 -28.06 -26.82
C ASN A 117 8.41 -27.37 -27.92
N THR A 118 9.07 -26.57 -28.76
CA THR A 118 8.38 -25.78 -29.80
C THR A 118 8.19 -26.52 -31.13
N GLY A 119 8.62 -27.79 -31.23
CA GLY A 119 8.40 -28.61 -32.44
C GLY A 119 8.94 -27.99 -33.74
N GLY A 120 9.87 -27.03 -33.66
CA GLY A 120 10.45 -26.32 -34.81
C GLY A 120 9.92 -24.89 -35.05
N GLY A 121 9.07 -24.34 -34.17
CA GLY A 121 8.60 -22.95 -34.25
C GLY A 121 9.39 -21.96 -33.37
N ASN A 122 9.29 -20.66 -33.70
CA ASN A 122 9.87 -19.58 -32.89
C ASN A 122 9.17 -19.48 -31.53
N PHE A 123 9.95 -19.47 -30.45
CA PHE A 123 9.47 -19.26 -29.09
C PHE A 123 9.69 -17.81 -28.65
N ILE A 124 8.64 -17.13 -28.20
CA ILE A 124 8.73 -15.77 -27.66
C ILE A 124 8.17 -15.80 -26.23
N ASN A 125 9.02 -15.57 -25.23
CA ASN A 125 8.60 -15.49 -23.83
C ASN A 125 8.90 -14.10 -23.25
N GLY A 126 7.85 -13.31 -23.02
CA GLY A 126 7.92 -11.96 -22.44
C GLY A 126 8.67 -10.95 -23.31
N ASP A 127 8.16 -9.72 -23.37
CA ASP A 127 8.75 -8.49 -23.96
C ASP A 127 9.58 -8.65 -25.26
N GLY A 128 9.27 -9.65 -26.10
CA GLY A 128 9.91 -9.85 -27.40
C GLY A 128 11.32 -10.45 -27.37
N ASN A 129 11.81 -11.02 -26.27
CA ASN A 129 13.12 -11.70 -26.28
C ASN A 129 13.04 -13.03 -27.05
N GLN A 130 13.57 -13.03 -28.27
CA GLN A 130 13.79 -14.24 -29.04
C GLN A 130 15.08 -14.90 -28.57
N MET A 131 15.01 -16.15 -28.12
CA MET A 131 16.20 -16.98 -27.96
C MET A 131 16.41 -17.74 -29.27
N SER A 132 17.52 -17.45 -29.95
CA SER A 132 18.00 -18.10 -31.17
C SER A 132 18.52 -19.51 -30.91
#